data_AF-A0A640S873-F1
#
_entry.id   AF-A0A640S873-F1
#
_cell.length_a   1.000
_cell.length_b   1.000
_cell.length_c   1.000
_cell.angle_alpha   90.00
_cell.angle_beta   90.00
_cell.angle_gamma   90.00
#
_symmetry.space_group_name_H-M   'P 1'
#
loop_
_entity.id
_entity.type
_entity.pdbx_description
1 polymer ?
#
loop_
_entity_poly.entity_id
_entity_poly.type
_entity_poly.pdbx_seq_one_letter_code
_entity_poly.pdbx_strand_id
1 'polypeptide(L)'
;MTVFLPRTAVLTGVLAVAAALALSACGSSSDGSDAAGGKSAATATTAEALGGVDALAEAAKKEGTLRAVALPRDWANYGALMDGFKKKYGIKVEVENPNGASQDEISAVTSRKGKDSAPDVLDLGSSFAQSAAQQGLLAPYMVTGFADIPDTQRDSIGRWANDYGGYISFGCDAKRVRTCPTSFKDLLKPEYKGLVALNGSPTKSGSAFGAVYAAALANGGSFDDIQPGIDFFAKLKKSGNYTPLDSTPTTIGKGRTPISIDWDYLNAGYTHEFKSKGLDWTVVVPSDGKFSQYYSQAINKDAPHPAAARLWQEYLYSTEGQNIRLKGYARPALMTAMKKAGTLDKTAAAKLPKVSGTPSFPTETQQSNAKGVIAQSWGGATSE
;
A
#
# COMPACT_ATOMS: atom_id res chain seq x y z
N MET A 1 -47.79 -68.30 8.05
CA MET A 1 -47.78 -69.55 8.85
C MET A 1 -46.52 -70.32 8.51
N THR A 2 -45.93 -71.02 9.51
CA THR A 2 -44.73 -71.89 9.50
C THR A 2 -43.41 -71.19 9.11
N VAL A 3 -42.49 -70.74 9.99
CA VAL A 3 -41.81 -71.27 11.21
C VAL A 3 -41.03 -72.57 11.00
N PHE A 4 -39.69 -72.50 10.87
CA PHE A 4 -38.71 -72.93 11.91
C PHE A 4 -37.24 -72.94 11.36
N LEU A 5 -36.34 -72.34 12.16
CA LEU A 5 -34.87 -72.56 12.21
C LEU A 5 -34.57 -73.90 12.90
N PRO A 6 -33.38 -74.54 12.72
CA PRO A 6 -32.25 -74.29 13.65
C PRO A 6 -30.81 -74.50 13.14
N ARG A 7 -29.88 -73.72 13.74
CA ARG A 7 -28.57 -74.06 14.40
C ARG A 7 -27.63 -75.10 13.71
N THR A 8 -26.31 -74.94 13.60
CA THR A 8 -25.29 -74.52 14.59
C THR A 8 -23.90 -74.36 13.93
N ALA A 9 -23.13 -73.39 14.41
CA ALA A 9 -21.66 -73.29 14.62
C ALA A 9 -20.64 -74.03 13.72
N VAL A 10 -19.59 -73.32 13.25
CA VAL A 10 -18.24 -73.27 13.87
C VAL A 10 -17.35 -72.30 13.05
N LEU A 11 -16.66 -71.39 13.76
CA LEU A 11 -15.57 -70.56 13.24
C LEU A 11 -14.28 -71.37 13.08
N THR A 12 -13.54 -71.15 12.00
CA THR A 12 -12.07 -71.19 11.99
C THR A 12 -11.57 -70.39 10.80
N GLY A 13 -10.87 -69.29 11.06
CA GLY A 13 -10.16 -68.53 10.04
C GLY A 13 -8.83 -69.19 9.68
N VAL A 14 -8.24 -68.75 8.57
CA VAL A 14 -6.83 -68.34 8.41
C VAL A 14 -6.51 -68.05 6.93
N LEU A 15 -6.00 -66.83 6.72
CA LEU A 15 -5.06 -66.30 5.72
C LEU A 15 -5.21 -66.54 4.20
N ALA A 16 -5.40 -65.40 3.53
CA ALA A 16 -4.53 -64.78 2.50
C ALA A 16 -4.31 -65.47 1.15
N VAL A 17 -4.78 -64.82 0.08
CA VAL A 17 -3.99 -64.58 -1.15
C VAL A 17 -4.38 -63.22 -1.75
N ALA A 18 -3.39 -62.35 -1.93
CA ALA A 18 -3.49 -61.12 -2.70
C ALA A 18 -3.50 -61.44 -4.20
N ALA A 19 -4.40 -60.83 -4.96
CA ALA A 19 -4.33 -60.77 -6.42
C ALA A 19 -4.67 -59.35 -6.88
N ALA A 20 -3.64 -58.62 -7.28
CA ALA A 20 -3.74 -57.34 -7.95
C ALA A 20 -4.18 -57.56 -9.41
N LEU A 21 -5.23 -56.86 -9.83
CA LEU A 21 -5.59 -56.69 -11.23
C LEU A 21 -5.60 -55.20 -11.54
N ALA A 22 -4.57 -54.75 -12.27
CA ALA A 22 -4.51 -53.44 -12.88
C ALA A 22 -5.42 -53.42 -14.11
N LEU A 23 -6.42 -52.53 -14.13
CA LEU A 23 -7.07 -52.09 -15.36
C LEU A 23 -6.61 -50.66 -15.66
N SER A 24 -5.82 -50.53 -16.72
CA SER A 24 -5.48 -49.26 -17.36
C SER A 24 -6.71 -48.72 -18.08
N ALA A 25 -7.27 -47.62 -17.60
CA ALA A 25 -8.19 -46.78 -18.34
C ALA A 25 -7.48 -45.46 -18.68
N CYS A 26 -7.24 -45.24 -19.97
CA CYS A 26 -6.76 -43.97 -20.51
C CYS A 26 -7.87 -42.92 -20.36
N GLY A 27 -7.70 -41.99 -19.43
CA GLY A 27 -8.46 -40.74 -19.34
C GLY A 27 -7.49 -39.58 -19.49
N SER A 28 -7.65 -38.80 -20.56
CA SER A 28 -6.84 -37.64 -20.89
C SER A 28 -7.06 -36.50 -19.88
N SER A 29 -6.29 -36.51 -18.80
CA SER A 29 -6.09 -35.37 -17.92
C SER A 29 -4.73 -34.78 -18.25
N SER A 30 -4.70 -33.51 -18.64
CA SER A 30 -3.46 -32.73 -18.70
C SER A 30 -3.03 -32.42 -17.28
N ASP A 31 -2.44 -33.41 -16.62
CA ASP A 31 -1.77 -33.20 -15.34
C ASP A 31 -0.51 -32.37 -15.60
N GLY A 32 -0.55 -31.15 -15.07
CA GLY A 32 0.60 -30.30 -14.90
C GLY A 32 1.69 -31.09 -14.18
N SER A 33 2.87 -31.09 -14.78
CA SER A 33 4.07 -31.68 -14.23
C SER A 33 4.45 -30.98 -12.92
N ASP A 34 3.92 -31.45 -11.80
CA ASP A 34 4.53 -31.24 -10.50
C ASP A 34 5.83 -32.06 -10.44
N ALA A 35 6.92 -31.41 -10.79
CA ALA A 35 8.25 -31.90 -10.50
C ALA A 35 8.46 -31.86 -8.97
N ALA A 36 8.40 -33.03 -8.35
CA ALA A 36 8.84 -33.24 -6.98
C ALA A 36 10.29 -32.70 -6.80
N GLY A 37 10.43 -31.59 -6.06
CA GLY A 37 11.68 -30.86 -5.84
C GLY A 37 11.69 -29.39 -6.30
N GLY A 38 10.63 -28.91 -6.95
CA GLY A 38 10.54 -27.55 -7.49
C GLY A 38 10.40 -26.46 -6.41
N LYS A 39 11.25 -25.43 -6.48
CA LYS A 39 11.14 -24.21 -5.67
C LYS A 39 9.84 -23.47 -6.05
N SER A 40 8.84 -23.47 -5.16
CA SER A 40 7.56 -22.80 -5.41
C SER A 40 7.65 -21.30 -5.17
N ALA A 41 7.28 -20.50 -6.18
CA ALA A 41 7.25 -19.05 -6.02
C ALA A 41 6.28 -18.61 -4.93
N ALA A 42 5.15 -19.31 -4.74
CA ALA A 42 4.13 -18.97 -3.75
C ALA A 42 4.64 -18.98 -2.30
N THR A 43 5.61 -19.84 -1.98
CA THR A 43 6.13 -20.01 -0.61
C THR A 43 7.53 -19.42 -0.40
N ALA A 44 8.17 -18.92 -1.46
CA ALA A 44 9.49 -18.31 -1.36
C ALA A 44 9.46 -17.03 -0.52
N THR A 45 10.38 -16.92 0.43
CA THR A 45 10.53 -15.75 1.30
C THR A 45 11.68 -14.83 0.91
N THR A 46 12.53 -15.24 -0.05
CA THR A 46 13.57 -14.41 -0.67
C THR A 46 13.76 -14.81 -2.13
N ALA A 47 14.50 -14.02 -2.91
CA ALA A 47 14.86 -14.41 -4.28
C ALA A 47 15.79 -15.64 -4.30
N GLU A 48 16.71 -15.78 -3.35
CA GLU A 48 17.66 -16.90 -3.24
C GLU A 48 16.93 -18.24 -3.04
N ALA A 49 15.82 -18.23 -2.29
CA ALA A 49 14.95 -19.39 -2.13
C ALA A 49 14.41 -19.91 -3.49
N LEU A 50 14.32 -19.04 -4.50
CA LEU A 50 13.96 -19.38 -5.89
C LEU A 50 15.15 -19.59 -6.83
N GLY A 51 16.39 -19.45 -6.35
CA GLY A 51 17.59 -19.51 -7.19
C GLY A 51 18.09 -18.15 -7.68
N GLY A 52 17.68 -17.07 -7.01
CA GLY A 52 18.10 -15.70 -7.29
C GLY A 52 17.09 -14.92 -8.12
N VAL A 53 17.37 -13.63 -8.30
CA VAL A 53 16.48 -12.69 -8.99
C VAL A 53 16.25 -13.09 -10.45
N ASP A 54 17.25 -13.66 -11.13
CA ASP A 54 17.10 -14.10 -12.52
C ASP A 54 16.13 -15.29 -12.64
N ALA A 55 16.25 -16.29 -11.77
CA ALA A 55 15.32 -17.42 -11.73
C ALA A 55 13.89 -16.97 -11.39
N LEU A 56 13.76 -16.02 -10.46
CA LEU A 56 12.49 -15.37 -10.14
C LEU A 56 11.91 -14.62 -11.35
N ALA A 57 12.74 -13.90 -12.11
CA ALA A 57 12.31 -13.18 -13.31
C ALA A 57 11.81 -14.14 -14.40
N GLU A 58 12.48 -15.27 -14.61
CA GLU A 58 12.03 -16.29 -15.57
C GLU A 58 10.70 -16.94 -15.13
N ALA A 59 10.49 -17.17 -13.84
CA ALA A 59 9.20 -17.64 -13.32
C ALA A 59 8.09 -16.59 -13.52
N ALA A 60 8.36 -15.33 -13.18
CA ALA A 60 7.42 -14.23 -13.32
C ALA A 60 7.02 -13.96 -14.78
N LYS A 61 7.96 -14.11 -15.73
CA LYS A 61 7.68 -14.00 -17.17
C LYS A 61 6.69 -15.06 -17.66
N LYS A 62 6.70 -16.27 -17.08
CA LYS A 62 5.74 -17.34 -17.41
C LYS A 62 4.34 -17.00 -16.91
N GLU A 63 4.22 -16.32 -15.78
CA GLU A 63 2.94 -15.78 -15.27
C GLU A 63 2.45 -14.59 -16.12
N GLY A 64 3.38 -13.74 -16.59
CA GLY A 64 3.16 -12.73 -17.65
C GLY A 64 2.34 -11.49 -17.25
N THR A 65 1.66 -11.53 -16.09
CA THR A 65 0.82 -10.43 -15.58
C THR A 65 1.08 -10.18 -14.11
N LEU A 66 0.93 -8.92 -13.69
CA LEU A 66 0.85 -8.48 -12.31
C LEU A 66 -0.46 -7.69 -12.13
N ARG A 67 -1.30 -8.09 -11.19
CA ARG A 67 -2.56 -7.43 -10.84
C ARG A 67 -2.41 -6.61 -9.58
N ALA A 68 -2.92 -5.39 -9.61
CA ALA A 68 -2.97 -4.50 -8.46
C ALA A 68 -4.30 -3.76 -8.40
N VAL A 69 -4.59 -3.18 -7.23
CA VAL A 69 -5.68 -2.24 -7.01
C VAL A 69 -5.07 -0.93 -6.50
N ALA A 70 -5.68 0.21 -6.81
CA ALA A 70 -5.27 1.50 -6.24
C ALA A 70 -3.80 1.92 -6.48
N LEU A 71 -3.25 1.61 -7.67
CA LEU A 71 -1.94 2.10 -8.12
C LEU A 71 -2.08 3.14 -9.24
N PRO A 72 -2.52 4.37 -8.96
CA PRO A 72 -2.68 5.40 -9.98
C PRO A 72 -1.31 5.88 -10.46
N ARG A 73 -1.20 6.22 -11.75
CA ARG A 73 0.08 6.46 -12.42
C ARG A 73 0.84 7.69 -11.91
N ASP A 74 0.12 8.69 -11.44
CA ASP A 74 0.62 9.95 -10.91
C ASP A 74 1.07 9.85 -9.44
N TRP A 75 0.69 8.79 -8.73
CA TRP A 75 1.09 8.59 -7.35
C TRP A 75 2.53 8.10 -7.24
N ALA A 76 3.39 8.89 -6.60
CA ALA A 76 4.81 8.59 -6.37
C ALA A 76 5.52 7.98 -7.60
N ASN A 77 5.16 8.46 -8.80
CA ASN A 77 5.68 8.06 -10.10
C ASN A 77 5.47 6.58 -10.49
N TYR A 78 4.35 5.98 -10.06
CA TYR A 78 3.99 4.61 -10.45
C TYR A 78 3.90 4.40 -11.97
N GLY A 79 3.53 5.43 -12.74
CA GLY A 79 3.52 5.36 -14.20
C GLY A 79 4.89 4.95 -14.76
N ALA A 80 5.96 5.60 -14.32
CA ALA A 80 7.32 5.24 -14.74
C ALA A 80 7.78 3.89 -14.19
N LEU A 81 7.37 3.52 -12.97
CA LEU A 81 7.68 2.21 -12.40
C LEU A 81 7.04 1.08 -13.22
N MET A 82 5.75 1.19 -13.52
CA MET A 82 5.03 0.18 -14.32
C MET A 82 5.58 0.09 -15.74
N ASP A 83 5.88 1.22 -16.38
CA ASP A 83 6.44 1.23 -17.74
C ASP A 83 7.85 0.63 -17.76
N GLY A 84 8.67 0.95 -16.76
CA GLY A 84 10.01 0.39 -16.60
C GLY A 84 9.98 -1.11 -16.32
N PHE A 85 9.07 -1.58 -15.46
CA PHE A 85 8.90 -3.00 -15.16
C PHE A 85 8.45 -3.78 -16.40
N LYS A 86 7.46 -3.27 -17.13
CA LYS A 86 7.03 -3.85 -18.41
C LYS A 86 8.17 -3.88 -19.42
N LYS A 87 8.93 -2.79 -19.55
CA LYS A 87 10.07 -2.73 -20.47
C LYS A 87 11.16 -3.73 -20.11
N LYS A 88 11.45 -3.89 -18.82
CA LYS A 88 12.55 -4.72 -18.31
C LYS A 88 12.22 -6.21 -18.34
N TYR A 89 10.99 -6.57 -17.99
CA TYR A 89 10.61 -7.98 -17.79
C TYR A 89 9.55 -8.48 -18.75
N GLY A 90 8.91 -7.63 -19.55
CA GLY A 90 7.82 -8.02 -20.45
C GLY A 90 6.50 -8.31 -19.76
N ILE A 91 6.39 -8.03 -18.45
CA ILE A 91 5.22 -8.32 -17.62
C ILE A 91 4.27 -7.11 -17.62
N LYS A 92 2.99 -7.34 -17.90
CA LYS A 92 1.98 -6.28 -17.87
C LYS A 92 1.51 -6.04 -16.44
N VAL A 93 1.46 -4.77 -16.02
CA VAL A 93 0.79 -4.37 -14.77
C VAL A 93 -0.65 -3.95 -15.08
N GLU A 94 -1.61 -4.65 -14.49
CA GLU A 94 -3.05 -4.38 -14.60
C GLU A 94 -3.54 -3.78 -13.29
N VAL A 95 -4.04 -2.55 -13.35
CA VAL A 95 -4.53 -1.83 -12.17
C VAL A 95 -6.05 -1.66 -12.26
N GLU A 96 -6.77 -2.29 -11.34
CA GLU A 96 -8.20 -2.03 -11.13
C GLU A 96 -8.37 -0.87 -10.14
N ASN A 97 -9.44 -0.08 -10.32
CA ASN A 97 -9.78 1.03 -9.44
C ASN A 97 -8.53 1.86 -9.05
N PRO A 98 -7.86 2.51 -10.02
CA PRO A 98 -6.59 3.20 -9.76
C PRO A 98 -6.72 4.29 -8.70
N ASN A 99 -7.90 4.88 -8.52
CA ASN A 99 -8.14 5.92 -7.50
C ASN A 99 -8.72 5.34 -6.20
N GLY A 100 -8.59 4.03 -5.98
CA GLY A 100 -8.99 3.39 -4.72
C GLY A 100 -8.08 3.77 -3.55
N ALA A 101 -8.44 3.29 -2.37
CA ALA A 101 -7.66 3.49 -1.15
C ALA A 101 -7.17 2.15 -0.58
N SER A 102 -6.28 2.20 0.42
CA SER A 102 -5.71 1.02 1.07
C SER A 102 -6.75 0.02 1.58
N GLN A 103 -7.90 0.49 2.07
CA GLN A 103 -8.98 -0.40 2.49
C GLN A 103 -9.68 -1.10 1.31
N ASP A 104 -9.71 -0.50 0.12
CA ASP A 104 -10.29 -1.13 -1.07
C ASP A 104 -9.38 -2.28 -1.56
N GLU A 105 -8.06 -2.10 -1.49
CA GLU A 105 -7.09 -3.17 -1.78
C GLU A 105 -7.25 -4.36 -0.82
N ILE A 106 -7.31 -4.09 0.49
CA ILE A 106 -7.55 -5.12 1.52
C ILE A 106 -8.88 -5.84 1.28
N SER A 107 -9.93 -5.09 0.91
CA SER A 107 -11.24 -5.66 0.61
C SER A 107 -11.21 -6.53 -0.65
N ALA A 108 -10.45 -6.14 -1.68
CA ALA A 108 -10.26 -6.94 -2.88
C ALA A 108 -9.52 -8.25 -2.58
N VAL A 109 -8.44 -8.23 -1.79
CA VAL A 109 -7.74 -9.45 -1.33
C VAL A 109 -8.69 -10.36 -0.55
N THR A 110 -9.42 -9.79 0.41
CA THR A 110 -10.31 -10.56 1.30
C THR A 110 -11.46 -11.22 0.52
N SER A 111 -12.15 -10.46 -0.33
CA SER A 111 -13.33 -10.93 -1.06
C SER A 111 -13.03 -11.87 -2.23
N ARG A 112 -11.79 -11.81 -2.76
CA ARG A 112 -11.35 -12.60 -3.92
C ARG A 112 -10.30 -13.64 -3.55
N LYS A 113 -10.16 -13.97 -2.26
CA LYS A 113 -9.22 -14.96 -1.75
C LYS A 113 -9.24 -16.26 -2.58
N GLY A 114 -8.06 -16.66 -3.08
CA GLY A 114 -7.88 -17.87 -3.88
C GLY A 114 -8.48 -17.82 -5.30
N LYS A 115 -8.89 -16.65 -5.80
CA LYS A 115 -9.40 -16.47 -7.17
C LYS A 115 -8.38 -15.75 -8.04
N ASP A 116 -8.39 -16.06 -9.33
CA ASP A 116 -7.50 -15.41 -10.32
C ASP A 116 -7.72 -13.89 -10.41
N SER A 117 -8.89 -13.38 -10.04
CA SER A 117 -9.20 -11.94 -10.05
C SER A 117 -8.71 -11.18 -8.80
N ALA A 118 -8.04 -11.85 -7.86
CA ALA A 118 -7.42 -11.18 -6.73
C ALA A 118 -6.20 -10.33 -7.17
N PRO A 119 -5.92 -9.20 -6.50
CA PRO A 119 -4.66 -8.49 -6.71
C PRO A 119 -3.48 -9.33 -6.19
N ASP A 120 -2.33 -9.20 -6.83
CA ASP A 120 -1.09 -9.88 -6.46
C ASP A 120 -0.31 -9.10 -5.39
N VAL A 121 -0.35 -7.77 -5.48
CA VAL A 121 0.42 -6.84 -4.64
C VAL A 121 -0.46 -5.75 -4.09
N LEU A 122 -0.02 -5.15 -2.98
CA LEU A 122 -0.68 -4.04 -2.31
C LEU A 122 0.31 -2.92 -2.00
N ASP A 123 -0.16 -1.68 -2.04
CA ASP A 123 0.57 -0.48 -1.62
C ASP A 123 -0.24 0.29 -0.57
N LEU A 124 0.01 -0.04 0.69
CA LEU A 124 -0.86 0.36 1.77
C LEU A 124 -0.23 1.47 2.61
N GLY A 125 -1.03 2.40 3.12
CA GLY A 125 -0.60 3.18 4.28
C GLY A 125 -0.15 2.24 5.40
N SER A 126 0.94 2.54 6.10
CA SER A 126 1.59 1.63 7.06
C SER A 126 0.63 1.00 8.09
N SER A 127 -0.34 1.77 8.60
CA SER A 127 -1.34 1.27 9.55
C SER A 127 -2.34 0.28 8.93
N PHE A 128 -2.56 0.35 7.61
CA PHE A 128 -3.35 -0.62 6.85
C PHE A 128 -2.54 -1.88 6.54
N ALA A 129 -1.25 -1.76 6.20
CA ALA A 129 -0.35 -2.90 6.04
C ALA A 129 -0.24 -3.75 7.31
N GLN A 130 -0.02 -3.10 8.46
CA GLN A 130 0.03 -3.76 9.76
C GLN A 130 -1.27 -4.51 10.07
N SER A 131 -2.43 -3.88 9.82
CA SER A 131 -3.74 -4.51 10.01
C SER A 131 -3.95 -5.70 9.06
N ALA A 132 -3.56 -5.61 7.78
CA ALA A 132 -3.64 -6.71 6.84
C ALA A 132 -2.71 -7.88 7.22
N ALA A 133 -1.53 -7.57 7.75
CA ALA A 133 -0.59 -8.57 8.28
C ALA A 133 -1.16 -9.32 9.50
N GLN A 134 -1.80 -8.59 10.43
CA GLN A 134 -2.48 -9.17 11.59
C GLN A 134 -3.67 -10.04 11.19
N GLN A 135 -4.36 -9.71 10.10
CA GLN A 135 -5.45 -10.51 9.52
C GLN A 135 -4.94 -11.73 8.73
N GLY A 136 -3.61 -11.91 8.58
CA GLY A 136 -3.03 -13.04 7.86
C GLY A 136 -3.18 -12.98 6.35
N LEU A 137 -3.39 -11.79 5.78
CA LEU A 137 -3.64 -11.59 4.34
C LEU A 137 -2.36 -11.51 3.50
N LEU A 138 -1.19 -11.32 4.13
CA LEU A 138 0.06 -11.00 3.45
C LEU A 138 1.05 -12.17 3.45
N ALA A 139 1.70 -12.42 2.32
CA ALA A 139 2.81 -13.36 2.24
C ALA A 139 4.12 -12.71 2.75
N PRO A 140 4.95 -13.45 3.50
CA PRO A 140 6.29 -12.98 3.85
C PRO A 140 7.22 -12.98 2.64
N TYR A 141 7.92 -11.87 2.40
CA TYR A 141 8.98 -11.75 1.42
C TYR A 141 9.99 -10.66 1.82
N MET A 142 11.26 -11.05 1.94
CA MET A 142 12.38 -10.15 2.22
C MET A 142 13.16 -9.94 0.91
N VAL A 143 13.06 -8.73 0.38
CA VAL A 143 13.79 -8.31 -0.83
C VAL A 143 15.31 -8.34 -0.62
N THR A 144 16.10 -8.32 -1.69
CA THR A 144 17.58 -8.32 -1.61
C THR A 144 18.13 -7.24 -0.66
N GLY A 145 17.52 -6.04 -0.66
CA GLY A 145 17.89 -4.90 0.20
C GLY A 145 17.16 -4.83 1.54
N PHE A 146 16.48 -5.90 1.98
CA PHE A 146 15.59 -5.84 3.14
C PHE A 146 16.31 -5.39 4.41
N ALA A 147 17.55 -5.85 4.63
CA ALA A 147 18.41 -5.49 5.76
C ALA A 147 18.75 -4.00 5.87
N ASP A 148 18.68 -3.27 4.75
CA ASP A 148 18.97 -1.84 4.68
C ASP A 148 17.74 -0.96 5.02
N ILE A 149 16.55 -1.57 5.10
CA ILE A 149 15.33 -0.89 5.55
C ILE A 149 15.38 -0.82 7.08
N PRO A 150 15.16 0.35 7.71
CA PRO A 150 15.14 0.47 9.17
C PRO A 150 14.15 -0.50 9.83
N ASP A 151 14.51 -1.05 11.00
CA ASP A 151 13.66 -2.02 11.71
C ASP A 151 12.27 -1.49 12.05
N THR A 152 12.16 -0.19 12.35
CA THR A 152 10.87 0.46 12.62
C THR A 152 10.01 0.67 11.36
N GLN A 153 10.52 0.29 10.19
CA GLN A 153 9.91 0.49 8.88
C GLN A 153 9.69 -0.83 8.12
N ARG A 154 9.81 -1.98 8.79
CA ARG A 154 9.59 -3.30 8.21
C ARG A 154 9.03 -4.28 9.23
N ASP A 155 8.26 -5.25 8.75
CA ASP A 155 7.85 -6.40 9.55
C ASP A 155 9.03 -7.35 9.76
N SER A 156 9.22 -7.87 10.97
CA SER A 156 10.39 -8.74 11.28
C SER A 156 10.45 -10.03 10.47
N ILE A 157 9.32 -10.50 9.93
CA ILE A 157 9.24 -11.68 9.06
C ILE A 157 8.90 -11.33 7.60
N GLY A 158 8.93 -10.05 7.23
CA GLY A 158 8.78 -9.59 5.84
C GLY A 158 7.36 -9.64 5.28
N ARG A 159 6.30 -9.61 6.10
CA ARG A 159 4.92 -9.52 5.57
C ARG A 159 4.63 -8.18 4.90
N TRP A 160 5.32 -7.13 5.32
CA TRP A 160 5.30 -5.81 4.71
C TRP A 160 6.63 -5.10 4.97
N ALA A 161 6.97 -4.14 4.12
CA ALA A 161 8.07 -3.21 4.34
C ALA A 161 7.71 -1.85 3.74
N ASN A 162 8.22 -0.77 4.33
CA ASN A 162 8.06 0.57 3.79
C ASN A 162 8.93 0.77 2.55
N ASP A 163 8.35 1.35 1.48
CA ASP A 163 9.04 1.56 0.20
C ASP A 163 9.36 3.04 -0.04
N TYR A 164 8.39 3.91 0.18
CA TYR A 164 8.54 5.35 -0.03
C TYR A 164 7.64 6.14 0.94
N GLY A 165 8.01 7.37 1.23
CA GLY A 165 7.30 8.19 2.19
C GLY A 165 7.41 9.68 1.95
N GLY A 166 6.70 10.41 2.79
CA GLY A 166 6.55 11.85 2.69
C GLY A 166 6.21 12.50 4.01
N TYR A 167 5.90 13.78 3.94
CA TYR A 167 5.32 14.54 5.03
C TYR A 167 3.92 14.98 4.64
N ILE A 168 3.01 15.06 5.59
CA ILE A 168 1.74 15.75 5.35
C ILE A 168 2.05 17.21 5.03
N SER A 169 1.35 17.73 4.04
CA SER A 169 1.53 19.06 3.49
C SER A 169 0.20 19.67 3.09
N PHE A 170 0.21 20.98 2.87
CA PHE A 170 -0.87 21.69 2.21
C PHE A 170 -0.43 22.05 0.80
N GLY A 171 -1.23 21.62 -0.17
CA GLY A 171 -1.21 22.12 -1.53
C GLY A 171 -2.26 23.22 -1.69
N CYS A 172 -1.93 24.33 -2.34
CA CYS A 172 -2.83 25.48 -2.44
C CYS A 172 -2.70 26.22 -3.78
N ASP A 173 -3.83 26.49 -4.44
CA ASP A 173 -3.89 27.34 -5.65
C ASP A 173 -3.89 28.82 -5.27
N ALA A 174 -2.72 29.45 -5.30
CA ALA A 174 -2.48 30.84 -4.89
C ALA A 174 -3.19 31.88 -5.81
N LYS A 175 -3.71 31.47 -6.97
CA LYS A 175 -4.58 32.34 -7.78
C LYS A 175 -6.01 32.41 -7.27
N ARG A 176 -6.49 31.35 -6.60
CA ARG A 176 -7.86 31.25 -6.08
C ARG A 176 -7.93 31.57 -4.60
N VAL A 177 -6.86 31.28 -3.86
CA VAL A 177 -6.76 31.49 -2.43
C VAL A 177 -5.81 32.66 -2.19
N ARG A 178 -6.35 33.79 -1.72
CA ARG A 178 -5.57 35.04 -1.53
C ARG A 178 -4.34 34.85 -0.64
N THR A 179 -4.48 34.06 0.41
CA THR A 179 -3.39 33.70 1.32
C THR A 179 -3.43 32.20 1.51
N CYS A 180 -2.43 31.47 1.02
CA CYS A 180 -2.37 30.03 1.25
C CYS A 180 -2.07 29.72 2.73
N PRO A 181 -2.77 28.73 3.33
CA PRO A 181 -2.55 28.37 4.72
C PRO A 181 -1.17 27.73 4.92
N THR A 182 -0.54 27.99 6.06
CA THR A 182 0.80 27.48 6.39
C THR A 182 0.82 26.64 7.67
N SER A 183 -0.31 26.58 8.36
CA SER A 183 -0.49 25.90 9.65
C SER A 183 -1.89 25.32 9.75
N PHE A 184 -2.09 24.28 10.57
CA PHE A 184 -3.44 23.76 10.84
C PHE A 184 -4.32 24.83 11.48
N LYS A 185 -3.74 25.70 12.31
CA LYS A 185 -4.44 26.87 12.86
C LYS A 185 -5.02 27.78 11.77
N ASP A 186 -4.28 28.01 10.68
CA ASP A 186 -4.77 28.84 9.58
C ASP A 186 -6.03 28.25 8.97
N LEU A 187 -6.10 26.93 8.77
CA LEU A 187 -7.23 26.27 8.10
C LEU A 187 -8.60 26.54 8.75
N LEU A 188 -8.65 26.99 10.01
CA LEU A 188 -9.89 27.36 10.71
C LEU A 188 -10.36 28.80 10.43
N LYS A 189 -9.58 29.61 9.70
CA LYS A 189 -9.98 30.98 9.36
C LYS A 189 -11.19 31.00 8.42
N PRO A 190 -12.14 31.95 8.58
CA PRO A 190 -13.39 31.96 7.81
C PRO A 190 -13.19 32.19 6.30
N GLU A 191 -12.04 32.71 5.87
CA GLU A 191 -11.70 32.87 4.45
C GLU A 191 -11.51 31.54 3.69
N TYR A 192 -11.42 30.40 4.40
CA TYR A 192 -11.24 29.08 3.79
C TYR A 192 -12.54 28.26 3.67
N LYS A 193 -13.70 28.92 3.76
CA LYS A 193 -15.01 28.27 3.68
C LYS A 193 -15.16 27.43 2.41
N GLY A 194 -15.36 26.13 2.58
CA GLY A 194 -15.54 25.14 1.51
C GLY A 194 -14.28 24.82 0.69
N LEU A 195 -13.11 25.26 1.12
CA LEU A 195 -11.88 25.17 0.31
C LEU A 195 -10.98 23.98 0.68
N VAL A 196 -11.09 23.45 1.90
CA VAL A 196 -10.15 22.48 2.47
C VAL A 196 -10.63 21.04 2.27
N ALA A 197 -9.84 20.24 1.57
CA ALA A 197 -10.17 18.86 1.21
C ALA A 197 -9.12 17.85 1.69
N LEU A 198 -9.57 16.65 2.03
CA LEU A 198 -8.73 15.46 2.23
C LEU A 198 -8.69 14.60 0.96
N ASN A 199 -7.65 13.78 0.82
CA ASN A 199 -7.61 12.72 -0.18
C ASN A 199 -8.19 11.42 0.41
N GLY A 200 -9.52 11.28 0.31
CA GLY A 200 -10.28 10.17 0.85
C GLY A 200 -10.65 10.32 2.33
N SER A 201 -11.20 9.25 2.90
CA SER A 201 -11.57 9.16 4.32
C SER A 201 -10.43 8.53 5.15
N PRO A 202 -10.11 9.02 6.36
CA PRO A 202 -9.09 8.42 7.22
C PRO A 202 -9.43 6.99 7.69
N THR A 203 -10.70 6.57 7.55
CA THR A 203 -11.10 5.17 7.79
C THR A 203 -10.70 4.22 6.65
N LYS A 204 -10.29 4.76 5.49
CA LYS A 204 -9.95 3.97 4.29
C LYS A 204 -8.59 4.31 3.66
N SER A 205 -8.19 5.58 3.73
CA SER A 205 -7.03 6.17 3.05
C SER A 205 -5.89 6.42 4.03
N GLY A 206 -4.69 5.93 3.68
CA GLY A 206 -3.46 6.21 4.42
C GLY A 206 -3.08 7.68 4.46
N SER A 207 -3.37 8.43 3.39
CA SER A 207 -3.13 9.88 3.32
C SER A 207 -4.02 10.63 4.31
N ALA A 208 -5.33 10.39 4.26
CA ALA A 208 -6.28 11.03 5.16
C ALA A 208 -6.01 10.64 6.63
N PHE A 209 -5.64 9.38 6.89
CA PHE A 209 -5.20 8.95 8.22
C PHE A 209 -3.97 9.74 8.71
N GLY A 210 -2.98 9.95 7.84
CA GLY A 210 -1.83 10.81 8.13
C GLY A 210 -2.21 12.26 8.40
N ALA A 211 -3.20 12.80 7.67
CA ALA A 211 -3.70 14.16 7.90
C ALA A 211 -4.34 14.33 9.29
N VAL A 212 -5.04 13.31 9.81
CA VAL A 212 -5.57 13.34 11.18
C VAL A 212 -4.44 13.30 12.21
N TYR A 213 -3.39 12.51 11.99
CA TYR A 213 -2.21 12.54 12.86
C TYR A 213 -1.51 13.90 12.85
N ALA A 214 -1.30 14.48 11.67
CA ALA A 214 -0.73 15.82 11.53
C ALA A 214 -1.56 16.88 12.27
N ALA A 215 -2.88 16.81 12.15
CA ALA A 215 -3.79 17.67 12.91
C ALA A 215 -3.69 17.42 14.42
N ALA A 216 -3.57 16.17 14.87
CA ALA A 216 -3.41 15.85 16.29
C ALA A 216 -2.14 16.50 16.85
N LEU A 217 -1.00 16.32 16.18
CA LEU A 217 0.27 16.95 16.57
C LEU A 217 0.17 18.47 16.62
N ALA A 218 -0.58 19.10 15.72
CA ALA A 218 -0.80 20.55 15.72
C ALA A 218 -1.72 21.06 16.83
N ASN A 219 -2.58 20.20 17.37
CA ASN A 219 -3.67 20.59 18.28
C ASN A 219 -3.50 20.00 19.69
N GLY A 220 -2.27 19.64 20.08
CA GLY A 220 -1.93 19.19 21.43
C GLY A 220 -2.03 17.68 21.67
N GLY A 221 -2.24 16.91 20.61
CA GLY A 221 -2.16 15.44 20.63
C GLY A 221 -0.75 14.91 20.45
N SER A 222 -0.63 13.60 20.26
CA SER A 222 0.64 12.88 20.12
C SER A 222 0.46 11.62 19.27
N PHE A 223 1.50 10.78 19.16
CA PHE A 223 1.33 9.45 18.55
C PHE A 223 0.46 8.52 19.41
N ASP A 224 0.35 8.76 20.71
CA ASP A 224 -0.52 7.99 21.61
C ASP A 224 -1.94 8.57 21.69
N ASP A 225 -2.14 9.82 21.25
CA ASP A 225 -3.42 10.53 21.34
C ASP A 225 -3.77 11.24 20.04
N ILE A 226 -4.60 10.58 19.23
CA ILE A 226 -5.09 11.08 17.94
C ILE A 226 -6.38 11.93 18.07
N GLN A 227 -7.05 11.91 19.22
CA GLN A 227 -8.35 12.55 19.40
C GLN A 227 -8.33 14.06 19.07
N PRO A 228 -7.28 14.84 19.44
CA PRO A 228 -7.20 16.26 19.06
C PRO A 228 -7.22 16.51 17.55
N GLY A 229 -6.77 15.54 16.74
CA GLY A 229 -6.84 15.62 15.28
C GLY A 229 -8.27 15.43 14.78
N ILE A 230 -9.02 14.49 15.35
CA ILE A 230 -10.44 14.26 15.04
C ILE A 230 -11.25 15.51 15.42
N ASP A 231 -11.00 16.05 16.61
CA ASP A 231 -11.66 17.27 17.10
C ASP A 231 -11.36 18.49 16.21
N PHE A 232 -10.14 18.57 15.68
CA PHE A 232 -9.77 19.60 14.71
C PHE A 232 -10.63 19.50 13.44
N PHE A 233 -10.79 18.30 12.86
CA PHE A 233 -11.62 18.14 11.66
C PHE A 233 -13.11 18.36 11.94
N ALA A 234 -13.60 18.03 13.14
CA ALA A 234 -14.95 18.41 13.57
C ALA A 234 -15.12 19.94 13.61
N LYS A 235 -14.15 20.67 14.16
CA LYS A 235 -14.14 22.15 14.15
C LYS A 235 -14.06 22.71 12.73
N LEU A 236 -13.21 22.14 11.88
CA LEU A 236 -13.04 22.53 10.49
C LEU A 236 -14.35 22.35 9.70
N LYS A 237 -15.05 21.24 9.91
CA LYS A 237 -16.39 20.99 9.38
C LYS A 237 -17.41 22.00 9.91
N LYS A 238 -17.49 22.19 11.23
CA LYS A 238 -18.43 23.13 11.88
C LYS A 238 -18.23 24.58 11.42
N SER A 239 -16.99 24.99 11.15
CA SER A 239 -16.68 26.32 10.57
C SER A 239 -17.11 26.47 9.10
N GLY A 240 -17.43 25.37 8.43
CA GLY A 240 -17.77 25.32 7.01
C GLY A 240 -16.56 25.29 6.08
N ASN A 241 -15.34 25.16 6.60
CA ASN A 241 -14.10 25.16 5.80
C ASN A 241 -13.81 23.83 5.11
N TYR A 242 -14.23 22.72 5.73
CA TYR A 242 -14.06 21.38 5.18
C TYR A 242 -15.06 21.07 4.06
N THR A 243 -14.57 20.63 2.91
CA THR A 243 -15.40 20.08 1.82
C THR A 243 -15.38 18.55 1.85
N PRO A 244 -16.51 17.87 1.62
CA PRO A 244 -16.55 16.40 1.54
C PRO A 244 -16.03 15.86 0.20
N LEU A 245 -15.62 16.73 -0.73
CA LEU A 245 -15.08 16.32 -2.02
C LEU A 245 -13.63 15.88 -1.87
N ASP A 246 -13.31 14.71 -2.41
CA ASP A 246 -11.94 14.21 -2.40
C ASP A 246 -11.00 15.13 -3.19
N SER A 247 -9.85 15.42 -2.58
CA SER A 247 -8.72 16.05 -3.24
C SER A 247 -8.06 15.06 -4.19
N THR A 248 -8.28 15.23 -5.49
CA THR A 248 -7.69 14.45 -6.58
C THR A 248 -7.15 15.40 -7.63
N PRO A 249 -6.26 14.96 -8.54
CA PRO A 249 -5.78 15.81 -9.62
C PRO A 249 -6.92 16.40 -10.47
N THR A 250 -8.01 15.64 -10.62
CA THR A 250 -9.20 16.09 -11.35
C THR A 250 -9.95 17.21 -10.61
N THR A 251 -10.13 17.09 -9.29
CA THR A 251 -10.88 18.10 -8.51
C THR A 251 -10.05 19.35 -8.27
N ILE A 252 -8.73 19.21 -8.09
CA ILE A 252 -7.77 20.32 -7.99
C ILE A 252 -7.72 21.07 -9.33
N GLY A 253 -7.52 20.37 -10.45
CA GLY A 253 -7.45 21.01 -11.78
C GLY A 253 -8.73 21.74 -12.18
N LYS A 254 -9.90 21.30 -11.66
CA LYS A 254 -11.19 22.00 -11.82
C LYS A 254 -11.40 23.15 -10.83
N GLY A 255 -10.46 23.38 -9.90
CA GLY A 255 -10.55 24.41 -8.86
C GLY A 255 -11.59 24.12 -7.78
N ARG A 256 -12.05 22.88 -7.63
CA ARG A 256 -13.08 22.49 -6.65
C ARG A 256 -12.50 22.16 -5.27
N THR A 257 -11.21 21.85 -5.21
CA THR A 257 -10.44 21.55 -3.99
C THR A 257 -9.15 22.38 -4.01
N PRO A 258 -9.25 23.72 -3.90
CA PRO A 258 -8.10 24.60 -4.06
C PRO A 258 -7.14 24.57 -2.86
N ILE A 259 -7.52 23.94 -1.74
CA ILE A 259 -6.63 23.64 -0.62
C ILE A 259 -6.72 22.13 -0.34
N SER A 260 -5.60 21.43 -0.54
CA SER A 260 -5.47 20.00 -0.35
C SER A 260 -4.58 19.69 0.85
N ILE A 261 -5.02 18.82 1.76
CA ILE A 261 -4.15 18.22 2.77
C ILE A 261 -3.77 16.82 2.28
N ASP A 262 -2.52 16.65 1.88
CA ASP A 262 -2.01 15.39 1.31
C ASP A 262 -0.49 15.32 1.45
N TRP A 263 0.12 14.24 0.96
CA TRP A 263 1.57 14.06 0.98
C TRP A 263 2.31 15.13 0.15
N ASP A 264 3.43 15.57 0.68
CA ASP A 264 4.30 16.57 0.06
C ASP A 264 4.80 16.16 -1.32
N TYR A 265 5.05 14.87 -1.55
CA TYR A 265 5.46 14.37 -2.85
C TYR A 265 4.36 14.48 -3.92
N LEU A 266 3.09 14.27 -3.54
CA LEU A 266 1.95 14.44 -4.45
C LEU A 266 1.76 15.92 -4.77
N ASN A 267 1.72 16.75 -3.74
CA ASN A 267 1.56 18.20 -3.91
C ASN A 267 2.73 18.81 -4.72
N ALA A 268 3.96 18.35 -4.54
CA ALA A 268 5.11 18.78 -5.34
C ALA A 268 5.02 18.31 -6.80
N GLY A 269 4.57 17.07 -7.04
CA GLY A 269 4.28 16.57 -8.39
C GLY A 269 3.25 17.43 -9.12
N TYR A 270 2.18 17.80 -8.42
CA TYR A 270 1.11 18.64 -8.93
C TYR A 270 1.55 20.06 -9.32
N THR A 271 2.56 20.64 -8.67
CA THR A 271 3.08 21.97 -9.05
C THR A 271 3.52 22.01 -10.52
N HIS A 272 4.12 20.93 -11.02
CA HIS A 272 4.52 20.85 -12.43
C HIS A 272 3.35 20.53 -13.34
N GLU A 273 2.49 19.58 -12.93
CA GLU A 273 1.33 19.16 -13.72
C GLU A 273 0.35 20.31 -13.97
N PHE A 274 0.06 21.11 -12.95
CA PHE A 274 -0.97 22.15 -13.03
C PHE A 274 -0.48 23.49 -13.56
N LYS A 275 0.84 23.69 -13.70
CA LYS A 275 1.40 24.90 -14.31
C LYS A 275 0.87 25.12 -15.73
N SER A 276 0.77 24.05 -16.53
CA SER A 276 0.20 24.11 -17.89
C SER A 276 -1.31 24.35 -17.90
N LYS A 277 -2.00 24.01 -16.81
CA LYS A 277 -3.44 24.24 -16.59
C LYS A 277 -3.75 25.61 -15.99
N GLY A 278 -2.72 26.45 -15.78
CA GLY A 278 -2.86 27.82 -15.33
C GLY A 278 -3.05 28.01 -13.83
N LEU A 279 -2.90 26.96 -13.01
CA LEU A 279 -2.92 27.08 -11.54
C LEU A 279 -1.58 27.58 -11.02
N ASP A 280 -1.59 28.28 -9.89
CA ASP A 280 -0.39 28.62 -9.14
C ASP A 280 -0.30 27.76 -7.88
N TRP A 281 0.07 26.49 -8.07
CA TRP A 281 0.03 25.48 -7.01
C TRP A 281 1.27 25.53 -6.13
N THR A 282 1.08 25.98 -4.90
CA THR A 282 2.10 26.10 -3.85
C THR A 282 2.02 24.93 -2.88
N VAL A 283 3.14 24.59 -2.25
CA VAL A 283 3.25 23.44 -1.33
C VAL A 283 3.95 23.89 -0.05
N VAL A 284 3.37 23.55 1.10
CA VAL A 284 3.98 23.81 2.41
C VAL A 284 3.78 22.62 3.35
N VAL A 285 4.83 22.22 4.04
CA VAL A 285 4.72 21.29 5.16
C VAL A 285 4.41 22.11 6.41
N PRO A 286 3.25 21.94 7.07
CA PRO A 286 2.87 22.75 8.22
C PRO A 286 3.83 22.53 9.38
N SER A 287 4.32 23.63 9.96
CA SER A 287 5.28 23.58 11.05
C SER A 287 4.69 23.15 12.39
N ASP A 288 3.39 23.38 12.58
CA ASP A 288 2.64 23.01 13.80
C ASP A 288 2.21 21.53 13.79
N GLY A 289 1.95 20.93 12.62
CA GLY A 289 1.47 19.55 12.48
C GLY A 289 2.39 18.64 11.71
N LYS A 290 3.69 18.66 12.02
CA LYS A 290 4.69 17.96 11.21
C LYS A 290 4.64 16.44 11.40
N PHE A 291 3.99 15.76 10.47
CA PHE A 291 3.87 14.30 10.43
C PHE A 291 4.56 13.72 9.19
N SER A 292 5.32 12.63 9.36
CA SER A 292 5.90 11.85 8.27
C SER A 292 5.49 10.39 8.40
N GLN A 293 5.25 9.75 7.27
CA GLN A 293 5.00 8.32 7.20
C GLN A 293 5.35 7.79 5.80
N TYR A 294 5.44 6.47 5.72
CA TYR A 294 5.69 5.72 4.50
C TYR A 294 4.46 4.90 4.09
N TYR A 295 4.45 4.54 2.81
CA TYR A 295 3.61 3.48 2.28
C TYR A 295 4.40 2.18 2.30
N SER A 296 3.71 1.11 2.66
CA SER A 296 4.26 -0.23 2.79
C SER A 296 3.81 -1.10 1.63
N GLN A 297 4.78 -1.73 1.00
CA GLN A 297 4.53 -2.75 -0.01
C GLN A 297 4.29 -4.10 0.63
N ALA A 298 3.36 -4.85 0.05
CA ALA A 298 3.05 -6.20 0.47
C ALA A 298 2.62 -7.09 -0.70
N ILE A 299 2.66 -8.40 -0.46
CA ILE A 299 2.21 -9.43 -1.40
C ILE A 299 0.95 -10.07 -0.83
N ASN A 300 -0.08 -10.23 -1.66
CA ASN A 300 -1.25 -11.04 -1.30
C ASN A 300 -0.81 -12.48 -1.04
N LYS A 301 -1.17 -13.03 0.14
CA LYS A 301 -0.84 -14.41 0.51
C LYS A 301 -1.29 -15.44 -0.51
N ASP A 302 -2.44 -15.19 -1.15
CA ASP A 302 -3.07 -16.03 -2.15
C ASP A 302 -2.98 -15.38 -3.55
N ALA A 303 -1.89 -14.67 -3.84
CA ALA A 303 -1.64 -14.03 -5.14
C ALA A 303 -1.69 -15.07 -6.28
N PRO A 304 -2.48 -14.86 -7.35
CA PRO A 304 -2.50 -15.74 -8.51
C PRO A 304 -1.20 -15.71 -9.34
N HIS A 305 -0.39 -14.65 -9.25
CA HIS A 305 0.92 -14.52 -9.90
C HIS A 305 2.03 -14.28 -8.86
N PRO A 306 2.36 -15.29 -8.04
CA PRO A 306 3.27 -15.12 -6.90
C PRO A 306 4.73 -14.81 -7.29
N ALA A 307 5.20 -15.21 -8.48
CA ALA A 307 6.54 -14.85 -8.94
C ALA A 307 6.58 -13.39 -9.44
N ALA A 308 5.59 -12.95 -10.22
CA ALA A 308 5.46 -11.58 -10.66
C ALA A 308 5.34 -10.62 -9.46
N ALA A 309 4.57 -11.00 -8.43
CA ALA A 309 4.45 -10.23 -7.20
C ALA A 309 5.81 -10.00 -6.50
N ARG A 310 6.62 -11.06 -6.37
CA ARG A 310 7.94 -11.00 -5.74
C ARG A 310 8.95 -10.24 -6.59
N LEU A 311 8.94 -10.44 -7.91
CA LEU A 311 9.79 -9.68 -8.82
C LEU A 311 9.45 -8.18 -8.80
N TRP A 312 8.17 -7.85 -8.66
CA TRP A 312 7.73 -6.47 -8.48
C TRP A 312 8.32 -5.85 -7.20
N GLN A 313 8.31 -6.58 -6.09
CA GLN A 313 8.99 -6.14 -4.86
C GLN A 313 10.49 -5.90 -5.11
N GLU A 314 11.22 -6.87 -5.68
CA GLU A 314 12.65 -6.69 -6.00
C GLU A 314 12.90 -5.48 -6.91
N TYR A 315 12.00 -5.21 -7.85
CA TYR A 315 12.10 -4.05 -8.73
C TYR A 315 11.88 -2.72 -8.00
N LEU A 316 10.85 -2.61 -7.16
CA LEU A 316 10.56 -1.40 -6.39
C LEU A 316 11.70 -1.04 -5.43
N TYR A 317 12.25 -2.04 -4.75
CA TYR A 317 13.36 -1.88 -3.81
C TYR A 317 14.74 -1.86 -4.49
N SER A 318 14.81 -2.01 -5.81
CA SER A 318 16.07 -1.82 -6.54
C SER A 318 16.50 -0.35 -6.52
N THR A 319 17.79 -0.10 -6.72
CA THR A 319 18.32 1.27 -6.94
C THR A 319 17.55 2.02 -8.04
N GLU A 320 17.15 1.31 -9.10
CA GLU A 320 16.36 1.86 -10.20
C GLU A 320 14.97 2.32 -9.71
N GLY A 321 14.22 1.42 -9.04
CA GLY A 321 12.89 1.71 -8.51
C GLY A 321 12.90 2.86 -7.50
N GLN A 322 13.81 2.82 -6.53
CA GLN A 322 13.96 3.86 -5.51
C GLN A 322 14.36 5.22 -6.11
N ASN A 323 15.21 5.25 -7.14
CA ASN A 323 15.52 6.51 -7.85
C ASN A 323 14.33 7.02 -8.69
N ILE A 324 13.47 6.13 -9.20
CA ILE A 324 12.22 6.54 -9.86
C ILE A 324 11.26 7.19 -8.85
N ARG A 325 11.21 6.71 -7.60
CA ARG A 325 10.44 7.36 -6.50
C ARG A 325 10.90 8.79 -6.23
N LEU A 326 12.22 9.05 -6.23
CA LEU A 326 12.78 10.40 -6.07
C LEU A 326 12.33 11.35 -7.19
N LYS A 327 12.21 10.85 -8.43
CA LYS A 327 11.69 11.65 -9.55
C LYS A 327 10.21 11.99 -9.39
N GLY A 328 9.48 11.21 -8.59
CA GLY A 328 8.13 11.50 -8.11
C GLY A 328 8.09 12.29 -6.80
N TYR A 329 9.19 12.91 -6.39
CA TYR A 329 9.33 13.69 -5.15
C TYR A 329 9.15 12.89 -3.83
N ALA A 330 8.99 11.57 -3.91
CA ALA A 330 8.85 10.71 -2.73
C ALA A 330 10.22 10.35 -2.15
N ARG A 331 10.29 10.15 -0.83
CA ARG A 331 11.51 9.76 -0.12
C ARG A 331 11.61 8.23 -0.09
N PRO A 332 12.57 7.61 -0.79
CA PRO A 332 12.73 6.16 -0.78
C PRO A 332 13.19 5.65 0.58
N ALA A 333 12.71 4.48 1.02
CA ALA A 333 13.14 3.85 2.27
C ALA A 333 14.64 3.51 2.26
N LEU A 334 15.18 3.20 1.08
CA LEU A 334 16.60 2.88 0.90
C LEU A 334 17.49 4.10 0.63
N MET A 335 16.98 5.33 0.82
CA MET A 335 17.72 6.56 0.49
C MET A 335 19.10 6.62 1.17
N THR A 336 19.18 6.25 2.45
CA THR A 336 20.44 6.25 3.22
C THR A 336 21.43 5.22 2.68
N ALA A 337 20.96 4.01 2.39
CA ALA A 337 21.77 2.93 1.83
C ALA A 337 22.31 3.31 0.43
N MET A 338 21.44 3.85 -0.43
CA MET A 338 21.82 4.34 -1.76
C MET A 338 22.81 5.50 -1.70
N LYS A 339 22.68 6.40 -0.71
CA LYS A 339 23.64 7.49 -0.50
C LYS A 339 25.01 6.94 -0.12
N LYS A 340 25.06 5.97 0.80
CA LYS A 340 26.31 5.30 1.22
C LYS A 340 26.96 4.53 0.07
N ALA A 341 26.15 3.87 -0.76
CA ALA A 341 26.61 3.11 -1.93
C ALA A 341 26.97 4.01 -3.14
N GLY A 342 26.67 5.31 -3.10
CA GLY A 342 26.93 6.22 -4.22
C GLY A 342 25.96 6.06 -5.40
N THR A 343 24.84 5.37 -5.22
CA THR A 343 23.86 5.05 -6.27
C THR A 343 22.63 5.96 -6.27
N LEU A 344 22.52 6.86 -5.28
CA LEU A 344 21.46 7.86 -5.18
C LEU A 344 21.51 8.88 -6.32
N ASP A 345 20.39 9.10 -7.01
CA ASP A 345 20.22 10.22 -7.94
C ASP A 345 20.18 11.54 -7.14
N LYS A 346 21.34 12.19 -7.03
CA LYS A 346 21.52 13.45 -6.29
C LYS A 346 20.68 14.59 -6.88
N THR A 347 20.42 14.58 -8.18
CA THR A 347 19.65 15.63 -8.85
C THR A 347 18.17 15.51 -8.49
N ALA A 348 17.62 14.29 -8.51
CA ALA A 348 16.25 14.05 -8.06
C ALA A 348 16.11 14.29 -6.55
N ALA A 349 17.06 13.81 -5.74
CA ALA A 349 17.07 14.02 -4.29
C ALA A 349 17.09 15.50 -3.89
N ALA A 350 17.82 16.35 -4.63
CA ALA A 350 17.87 17.79 -4.37
C ALA A 350 16.53 18.52 -4.63
N LYS A 351 15.58 17.89 -5.34
CA LYS A 351 14.25 18.44 -5.63
C LYS A 351 13.18 18.05 -4.61
N LEU A 352 13.50 17.16 -3.66
CA LEU A 352 12.57 16.78 -2.60
C LEU A 352 12.12 18.03 -1.82
N PRO A 353 10.83 18.09 -1.39
CA PRO A 353 10.36 19.16 -0.54
C PRO A 353 11.26 19.33 0.70
N LYS A 354 11.67 20.57 0.96
CA LYS A 354 12.55 20.88 2.09
C LYS A 354 11.78 20.72 3.39
N VAL A 355 12.36 19.95 4.30
CA VAL A 355 11.85 19.73 5.65
C VAL A 355 13.02 19.84 6.62
N SER A 356 12.83 20.52 7.75
CA SER A 356 13.83 20.59 8.82
C SER A 356 13.79 19.33 9.69
N GLY A 357 14.74 19.14 10.62
CA GLY A 357 14.67 18.13 11.69
C GLY A 357 14.66 16.65 11.26
N THR A 358 14.73 15.77 12.26
CA THR A 358 14.64 14.31 12.06
C THR A 358 13.18 13.87 12.18
N PRO A 359 12.62 13.11 11.21
CA PRO A 359 11.27 12.57 11.36
C PRO A 359 11.20 11.54 12.48
N SER A 360 10.09 11.54 13.21
CA SER A 360 9.67 10.45 14.09
C SER A 360 8.47 9.75 13.47
N PHE A 361 8.28 8.48 13.81
CA PHE A 361 7.20 7.65 13.29
C PHE A 361 6.45 6.99 14.45
N PRO A 362 5.11 6.88 14.38
CA PRO A 362 4.35 6.15 15.38
C PRO A 362 4.68 4.65 15.30
N THR A 363 4.76 4.01 16.47
CA THR A 363 4.90 2.54 16.58
C THR A 363 3.70 1.82 15.98
N GLU A 364 3.82 0.52 15.73
CA GLU A 364 2.67 -0.28 15.24
C GLU A 364 1.48 -0.22 16.20
N THR A 365 1.73 -0.31 17.52
CA THR A 365 0.69 -0.22 18.55
C THR A 365 -0.01 1.14 18.52
N GLN A 366 0.75 2.23 18.41
CA GLN A 366 0.19 3.58 18.28
C GLN A 366 -0.69 3.72 17.03
N GLN A 367 -0.22 3.22 15.89
CA GLN A 367 -0.98 3.22 14.64
C GLN A 367 -2.28 2.39 14.73
N SER A 368 -2.21 1.21 15.34
CA SER A 368 -3.36 0.34 15.56
C SER A 368 -4.41 1.00 16.47
N ASN A 369 -3.97 1.58 17.60
CA ASN A 369 -4.86 2.28 18.53
C ASN A 369 -5.54 3.47 17.85
N ALA A 370 -4.77 4.29 17.14
CA ALA A 370 -5.29 5.43 16.40
C ALA A 370 -6.30 5.04 15.31
N LYS A 371 -6.07 3.94 14.57
CA LYS A 371 -7.06 3.41 13.63
C LYS A 371 -8.36 3.02 14.33
N GLY A 372 -8.27 2.40 15.51
CA GLY A 372 -9.44 2.05 16.33
C GLY A 372 -10.26 3.29 16.72
N VAL A 373 -9.59 4.33 17.22
CA VAL A 373 -10.24 5.59 17.60
C VAL A 373 -10.88 6.28 16.39
N ILE A 374 -10.18 6.38 15.26
CA ILE A 374 -10.73 6.96 14.03
C ILE A 374 -11.95 6.18 13.54
N ALA A 375 -11.90 4.84 13.54
CA ALA A 375 -13.02 4.02 13.10
C ALA A 375 -14.28 4.23 13.95
N GLN A 376 -14.11 4.48 15.26
CA GLN A 376 -15.22 4.71 16.20
C GLN A 376 -15.77 6.15 16.13
N SER A 377 -14.90 7.15 15.98
CA SER A 377 -15.26 8.55 16.20
C SER A 377 -15.42 9.37 14.92
N TRP A 378 -14.77 8.99 13.81
CA TRP A 378 -14.71 9.84 12.61
C TRP A 378 -16.08 10.09 11.97
N GLY A 379 -16.93 9.06 11.93
CA GLY A 379 -18.29 9.16 11.41
C GLY A 379 -19.04 10.30 12.09
N GLY A 380 -19.25 10.20 13.41
CA GLY A 380 -19.96 11.23 14.18
C GLY A 380 -19.27 12.60 14.19
N ALA A 381 -17.94 12.66 14.15
CA ALA A 381 -17.20 13.92 14.13
C ALA A 381 -17.37 14.71 12.82
N THR A 382 -17.70 14.03 11.71
CA THR A 382 -17.79 14.62 10.37
C THR A 382 -19.17 14.50 9.72
N SER A 383 -20.09 13.77 10.36
CA SER A 383 -21.51 13.68 10.01
C SER A 383 -22.34 14.57 10.93
N GLU A 384 -22.57 15.81 10.49
CA GLU A 384 -23.73 16.69 10.78
C GLU A 384 -23.57 18.01 10.00
#